data_AF-A0A2S7X1B4-F1
#
_entry.id   AF-A0A2S7X1B4-F1
#
_cell.length_a   1.000
_cell.length_b   1.000
_cell.length_c   1.000
_cell.angle_alpha   90.00
_cell.angle_beta   90.00
_cell.angle_gamma   90.00
#
_symmetry.space_group_name_H-M   'P 1'
#
loop_
_entity.id
_entity.type
_entity.pdbx_description
1 polymer ?
#
loop_
_entity_poly.entity_id
_entity_poly.type
_entity_poly.pdbx_seq_one_letter_code
_entity_poly.pdbx_strand_id
1 'polypeptide(L)'
;MPFARSNETGKIISITEANRGNACNCRCLSCNTPVTARKADRTWHFSHRTDKTSTDNECYYSPVTAIALIIRQQLPTLQECDLDDFAFDDISWEIDIKKHGVLIGGYTKDPIRKHTAAIDIPFPGSKAFDSDLLTSDIDIILTIDTTTMANTLYAKDTKPTLLGPDEIFQKLLENWEHWVTMLHSSSVVEHNEDERKETGKIETQTVESIYFNKPPKPQDQNLQLCACCQIQPSALGGGILCNDCVRKHVGTTFQNLTEMVKSYK
;
A
#
# COMPACT_ATOMS: atom_id res chain seq x y z
N MET A 1 5.65 -18.44 9.54
CA MET A 1 5.71 -17.08 8.96
C MET A 1 7.15 -16.78 8.58
N PRO A 2 7.46 -16.33 7.36
CA PRO A 2 8.85 -16.06 6.93
C PRO A 2 9.44 -14.74 7.48
N PHE A 3 8.59 -13.78 7.86
CA PHE A 3 9.02 -12.46 8.34
C PHE A 3 8.46 -12.12 9.72
N ALA A 4 9.17 -11.23 10.40
CA ALA A 4 8.74 -10.63 11.67
C ALA A 4 9.37 -9.24 11.82
N ARG A 5 8.81 -8.41 12.72
CA ARG A 5 9.40 -7.12 13.10
C ARG A 5 10.37 -7.33 14.24
N SER A 6 11.62 -6.90 14.09
CA SER A 6 12.60 -6.86 15.17
C SER A 6 12.27 -5.74 16.14
N ASN A 7 12.21 -6.04 17.45
CA ASN A 7 12.08 -4.99 18.46
C ASN A 7 13.39 -4.18 18.64
N GLU A 8 14.53 -4.72 18.19
CA GLU A 8 15.83 -4.06 18.33
C GLU A 8 16.00 -2.95 17.30
N THR A 9 15.64 -3.22 16.04
CA THR A 9 15.82 -2.27 14.93
C THR A 9 14.53 -1.61 14.48
N GLY A 10 13.37 -2.12 14.89
CA GLY A 10 12.06 -1.71 14.36
C GLY A 10 11.78 -2.20 12.94
N LYS A 11 12.77 -2.77 12.25
CA LYS A 11 12.68 -3.24 10.86
C LYS A 11 12.03 -4.62 10.78
N ILE A 12 11.41 -4.86 9.64
CA ILE A 12 10.98 -6.17 9.18
C ILE A 12 12.22 -6.92 8.73
N ILE A 13 12.38 -8.13 9.24
CA ILE A 13 13.49 -9.03 8.91
C ILE A 13 12.94 -10.40 8.50
N SER A 14 13.71 -11.13 7.72
CA SER A 14 13.43 -12.52 7.40
C SER A 14 13.91 -13.46 8.51
N ILE A 15 13.45 -14.70 8.44
CA ILE A 15 13.92 -15.75 9.34
C ILE A 15 15.42 -16.02 9.18
N THR A 16 16.04 -15.76 8.03
CA THR A 16 17.48 -16.02 7.85
C THR A 16 18.33 -15.07 8.69
N GLU A 17 17.87 -13.83 8.86
CA GLU A 17 18.55 -12.77 9.61
C GLU A 17 18.37 -12.90 11.14
N ALA A 18 17.29 -13.53 11.60
CA ALA A 18 16.95 -13.56 13.03
C ALA A 18 17.86 -14.48 13.88
N ASN A 19 18.18 -14.05 15.10
CA ASN A 19 18.77 -14.96 16.10
C ASN A 19 17.83 -16.14 16.40
N ARG A 20 18.37 -17.33 16.69
CA ARG A 20 17.55 -18.54 16.92
C ARG A 20 16.71 -18.44 18.20
N GLY A 21 15.49 -18.98 18.15
CA GLY A 21 14.62 -19.12 19.32
C GLY A 21 14.04 -17.79 19.78
N ASN A 22 13.85 -17.64 21.10
CA ASN A 22 13.34 -16.41 21.71
C ASN A 22 14.36 -15.27 21.68
N ALA A 23 15.63 -15.56 21.40
CA ALA A 23 16.67 -14.55 21.25
C ALA A 23 16.49 -13.67 20.00
N CYS A 24 15.56 -14.01 19.08
CA CYS A 24 15.22 -13.13 17.97
C CYS A 24 14.60 -11.80 18.41
N ASN A 25 13.95 -11.77 19.59
CA ASN A 25 13.22 -10.59 20.08
C ASN A 25 12.31 -9.93 19.03
N CYS A 26 11.53 -10.74 18.32
CA CYS A 26 10.68 -10.29 17.22
C CYS A 26 9.18 -10.35 17.56
N ARG A 27 8.38 -9.64 16.76
CA ARG A 27 6.91 -9.63 16.82
C ARG A 27 6.28 -9.94 15.47
N CYS A 28 5.12 -10.60 15.49
CA CYS A 28 4.33 -10.89 14.31
C CYS A 28 3.90 -9.60 13.60
N LEU A 29 4.00 -9.57 12.27
CA LEU A 29 3.61 -8.40 11.47
C LEU A 29 2.10 -8.12 11.49
N SER A 30 1.27 -9.16 11.71
CA SER A 30 -0.19 -9.04 11.66
C SER A 30 -0.81 -8.77 13.02
N CYS A 31 -0.40 -9.50 14.05
CA CYS A 31 -1.03 -9.44 15.38
C CYS A 31 -0.13 -8.85 16.47
N ASN A 32 1.13 -8.51 16.16
CA ASN A 32 2.10 -7.95 17.11
C ASN A 32 2.48 -8.87 18.29
N THR A 33 1.95 -10.10 18.35
CA THR A 33 2.32 -11.12 19.35
C THR A 33 3.80 -11.48 19.21
N PRO A 34 4.55 -11.62 20.33
CA PRO A 34 5.91 -12.11 20.32
C PRO A 34 6.04 -13.43 19.55
N VAL A 35 7.11 -13.56 18.76
CA VAL A 35 7.39 -14.78 18.00
C VAL A 35 8.72 -15.40 18.43
N THR A 36 8.88 -16.69 18.15
CA THR A 36 10.15 -17.42 18.27
C THR A 36 10.65 -17.78 16.87
N ALA A 37 11.95 -17.59 16.63
CA ALA A 37 12.59 -18.00 15.38
C ALA A 37 12.91 -19.51 15.42
N ARG A 38 12.12 -20.32 14.72
CA ARG A 38 12.37 -21.77 14.59
C ARG A 38 13.33 -22.01 13.42
N LYS A 39 14.62 -22.13 13.73
CA LYS A 39 15.68 -22.55 12.80
C LYS A 39 16.07 -24.00 13.08
N ALA A 40 15.29 -24.96 12.56
CA ALA A 40 15.54 -26.40 12.69
C ALA A 40 15.68 -27.06 11.30
N ASP A 41 16.13 -28.32 11.25
CA ASP A 41 16.62 -29.00 10.04
C ASP A 41 15.64 -29.08 8.85
N ARG A 42 14.32 -28.89 9.06
CA ARG A 42 13.32 -29.10 8.00
C ARG A 42 12.66 -27.83 7.46
N THR A 43 12.33 -26.84 8.30
CA THR A 43 11.72 -25.57 7.84
C THR A 43 12.05 -24.41 8.77
N TRP A 44 12.62 -23.34 8.23
CA TRP A 44 12.90 -22.13 8.98
C TRP A 44 11.69 -21.21 8.94
N HIS A 45 11.15 -20.87 10.11
CA HIS A 45 10.02 -19.96 10.20
C HIS A 45 9.92 -19.30 11.58
N PHE A 46 9.21 -18.18 11.65
CA PHE A 46 8.68 -17.65 12.90
C PHE A 46 7.37 -18.35 13.28
N SER A 47 7.22 -18.63 14.58
CA SER A 47 5.98 -19.11 15.20
C SER A 47 5.58 -18.18 16.35
N HIS A 48 4.28 -18.01 16.59
CA HIS A 48 3.81 -17.33 17.79
C HIS A 48 4.32 -18.03 19.05
N ARG A 49 4.66 -17.20 20.04
CA ARG A 49 4.95 -17.66 21.39
C ARG A 49 3.64 -17.95 22.12
N THR A 50 3.55 -19.14 22.71
CA THR A 50 2.39 -19.54 23.51
C THR A 50 2.54 -19.15 24.98
N ASP A 51 3.76 -18.86 25.44
CA ASP A 51 4.06 -18.43 26.81
C ASP A 51 3.79 -16.93 27.04
N LYS A 52 3.66 -16.15 25.97
CA LYS A 52 3.35 -14.72 25.99
C LYS A 52 2.47 -14.37 24.80
N THR A 53 1.16 -14.46 24.99
CA THR A 53 0.18 -13.92 24.04
C THR A 53 -0.08 -12.45 24.36
N SER A 54 -0.06 -11.60 23.33
CA SER A 54 -0.43 -10.18 23.49
C SER A 54 -1.66 -9.81 22.65
N THR A 55 -2.42 -10.82 22.22
CA THR A 55 -3.66 -10.65 21.45
C THR A 55 -4.73 -11.59 21.95
N ASP A 56 -5.95 -11.07 22.08
CA ASP A 56 -7.13 -11.83 22.51
C ASP A 56 -7.78 -12.60 21.34
N ASN A 57 -7.44 -12.25 20.09
CA ASN A 57 -8.01 -12.83 18.87
C ASN A 57 -7.03 -13.74 18.10
N GLU A 58 -7.59 -14.61 17.27
CA GLU A 58 -6.83 -15.46 16.33
C GLU A 58 -6.03 -14.62 15.32
N CYS A 59 -4.79 -15.02 15.03
CA CYS A 59 -3.92 -14.31 14.11
C CYS A 59 -4.11 -14.79 12.66
N TYR A 60 -4.57 -13.89 11.79
CA TYR A 60 -4.63 -14.12 10.34
C TYR A 60 -3.39 -13.55 9.64
N TYR A 61 -2.26 -14.27 9.73
CA TYR A 61 -1.06 -13.87 8.99
C TYR A 61 -1.30 -13.98 7.47
N SER A 62 -0.94 -12.93 6.73
CA SER A 62 -1.05 -12.90 5.27
C SER A 62 0.30 -12.57 4.62
N PRO A 63 0.80 -13.40 3.68
CA PRO A 63 1.98 -13.07 2.87
C PRO A 63 1.84 -11.75 2.11
N VAL A 64 0.63 -11.43 1.66
CA VAL A 64 0.30 -10.16 0.99
C VAL A 64 0.55 -8.97 1.93
N THR A 65 0.11 -9.06 3.19
CA THR A 65 0.40 -8.02 4.21
C THR A 65 1.91 -7.89 4.44
N ALA A 66 2.63 -9.01 4.55
CA ALA A 66 4.07 -8.97 4.75
C ALA A 66 4.79 -8.28 3.58
N ILE A 67 4.43 -8.61 2.34
CA ILE A 67 4.98 -7.97 1.13
C ILE A 67 4.67 -6.48 1.12
N ALA A 68 3.42 -6.08 1.34
CA ALA A 68 3.02 -4.67 1.35
C ALA A 68 3.80 -3.83 2.39
N LEU A 69 4.11 -4.43 3.55
CA LEU A 69 4.93 -3.78 4.58
C LEU A 69 6.43 -3.75 4.22
N ILE A 70 6.93 -4.81 3.57
CA ILE A 70 8.33 -4.87 3.10
C ILE A 70 8.57 -3.83 2.02
N ILE A 71 7.67 -3.71 1.04
CA ILE A 71 7.77 -2.69 -0.02
C ILE A 71 7.84 -1.30 0.61
N ARG A 72 6.95 -0.97 1.57
CA ARG A 72 7.00 0.31 2.30
C ARG A 72 8.32 0.55 3.02
N GLN A 73 8.90 -0.50 3.61
CA GLN A 73 10.20 -0.39 4.28
C GLN A 73 11.34 -0.13 3.29
N GLN A 74 11.28 -0.75 2.11
CA GLN A 74 12.37 -0.70 1.13
C GLN A 74 12.25 0.45 0.14
N LEU A 75 11.05 0.96 -0.10
CA LEU A 75 10.80 2.02 -1.06
C LEU A 75 11.70 3.26 -0.84
N PRO A 76 11.99 3.73 0.40
CA PRO A 76 12.91 4.84 0.61
C PRO A 76 14.36 4.60 0.16
N THR A 77 14.74 3.35 -0.13
CA THR A 77 16.07 3.02 -0.69
C THR A 77 16.14 3.26 -2.20
N LEU A 78 14.99 3.38 -2.88
CA LEU A 78 14.91 3.69 -4.30
C LEU A 78 14.96 5.21 -4.49
N GLN A 79 16.16 5.75 -4.69
CA GLN A 79 16.39 7.19 -4.84
C GLN A 79 16.53 7.63 -6.31
N GLU A 80 16.66 6.66 -7.21
CA GLU A 80 16.82 6.87 -8.65
C GLU A 80 15.93 5.86 -9.37
N CYS A 81 15.10 6.32 -10.31
CA CYS A 81 14.30 5.46 -11.17
C CYS A 81 13.88 6.17 -12.46
N ASP A 82 13.72 5.38 -13.52
CA ASP A 82 13.16 5.83 -14.79
C ASP A 82 11.75 5.24 -14.94
N LEU A 83 10.75 6.10 -15.11
CA LEU A 83 9.33 5.74 -15.24
C LEU A 83 8.78 6.19 -16.59
N ASP A 84 9.44 5.73 -17.66
CA ASP A 84 9.17 5.97 -19.09
C ASP A 84 9.21 7.45 -19.50
N ASP A 85 8.30 8.26 -18.95
CA ASP A 85 8.18 9.69 -19.23
C ASP A 85 9.19 10.53 -18.43
N PHE A 86 9.51 10.09 -17.22
CA PHE A 86 10.32 10.87 -16.28
C PHE A 86 11.41 10.02 -15.64
N ALA A 87 12.65 10.50 -15.78
CA ALA A 87 13.71 10.12 -14.87
C ALA A 87 13.59 10.92 -13.56
N PHE A 88 13.65 10.20 -12.45
CA PHE A 88 13.66 10.72 -11.09
C PHE A 88 15.04 10.49 -10.50
N ASP A 89 15.67 11.58 -10.04
CA ASP A 89 17.02 11.57 -9.47
C ASP A 89 17.01 12.16 -8.05
N ASP A 90 17.72 11.53 -7.11
CA ASP A 90 17.84 11.95 -5.70
C ASP A 90 16.48 12.18 -5.03
N ILE A 91 15.53 11.28 -5.29
CA ILE A 91 14.17 11.39 -4.75
C ILE A 91 14.04 10.82 -3.33
N SER A 92 13.11 11.40 -2.57
CA SER A 92 12.75 10.94 -1.23
C SER A 92 11.27 10.54 -1.18
N TRP A 93 11.02 9.31 -0.73
CA TRP A 93 9.67 8.77 -0.61
C TRP A 93 9.05 9.09 0.74
N GLU A 94 7.88 9.72 0.70
CA GLU A 94 6.97 9.83 1.83
C GLU A 94 6.04 8.61 1.85
N ILE A 95 5.94 7.92 2.99
CA ILE A 95 5.21 6.65 3.12
C ILE A 95 3.87 6.87 3.84
N ASP A 96 2.81 6.21 3.35
CA ASP A 96 1.46 6.23 3.93
C ASP A 96 0.89 7.63 4.16
N ILE A 97 1.05 8.52 3.18
CA ILE A 97 0.49 9.88 3.22
C ILE A 97 -0.97 9.92 2.76
N LYS A 98 -1.72 10.92 3.19
CA LYS A 98 -3.11 11.13 2.76
C LYS A 98 -3.20 12.36 1.86
N LYS A 99 -3.68 12.17 0.62
CA LYS A 99 -4.00 13.25 -0.33
C LYS A 99 -5.40 13.04 -0.90
N HIS A 100 -6.19 14.10 -0.99
CA HIS A 100 -7.58 14.06 -1.49
C HIS A 100 -8.46 12.96 -0.88
N GLY A 101 -8.21 12.59 0.39
CA GLY A 101 -8.96 11.51 1.05
C GLY A 101 -8.41 10.10 0.80
N VAL A 102 -7.51 9.93 -0.17
CA VAL A 102 -6.86 8.68 -0.55
C VAL A 102 -5.59 8.47 0.26
N LEU A 103 -5.37 7.25 0.74
CA LEU A 103 -4.12 6.83 1.37
C LEU A 103 -3.16 6.35 0.29
N ILE A 104 -2.04 7.04 0.13
CA ILE A 104 -1.00 6.72 -0.84
C ILE A 104 0.11 5.95 -0.13
N GLY A 105 0.47 4.78 -0.65
CA GLY A 105 1.50 3.94 -0.05
C GLY A 105 2.90 4.55 -0.11
N GLY A 106 3.24 5.19 -1.23
CA GLY A 106 4.46 5.98 -1.39
C GLY A 106 4.22 7.20 -2.28
N TYR A 107 4.73 8.37 -1.89
CA TYR A 107 4.66 9.58 -2.69
C TYR A 107 6.05 10.20 -2.81
N THR A 108 6.35 10.72 -3.99
CA THR A 108 7.59 11.46 -4.22
C THR A 108 7.37 12.63 -5.16
N LYS A 109 8.30 13.58 -5.09
CA LYS A 109 8.40 14.72 -5.99
C LYS A 109 9.86 14.96 -6.34
N ASP A 110 10.17 14.96 -7.64
CA ASP A 110 11.49 15.28 -8.13
C ASP A 110 11.90 16.70 -7.68
N PRO A 111 13.09 16.87 -7.06
CA PRO A 111 13.49 18.16 -6.50
C PRO A 111 13.80 19.21 -7.58
N ILE A 112 14.16 18.81 -8.79
CA ILE A 112 14.60 19.68 -9.88
C ILE A 112 13.44 19.93 -10.86
N ARG A 113 12.95 18.86 -11.49
CA ARG A 113 11.95 18.87 -12.56
C ARG A 113 10.52 18.98 -12.03
N LYS A 114 10.32 18.75 -10.73
CA LYS A 114 9.04 18.85 -10.02
C LYS A 114 7.98 17.83 -10.42
N HIS A 115 8.31 16.85 -11.26
CA HIS A 115 7.46 15.70 -11.53
C HIS A 115 7.15 14.93 -10.25
N THR A 116 5.98 14.32 -10.21
CA THR A 116 5.43 13.66 -9.03
C THR A 116 5.02 12.24 -9.37
N ALA A 117 5.30 11.34 -8.44
CA ALA A 117 4.83 9.96 -8.55
C ALA A 117 4.16 9.53 -7.25
N ALA A 118 3.10 8.74 -7.38
CA ALA A 118 2.45 8.04 -6.29
C ALA A 118 2.47 6.53 -6.55
N ILE A 119 2.58 5.76 -5.48
CA ILE A 119 2.49 4.30 -5.50
C ILE A 119 1.35 3.89 -4.57
N ASP A 120 0.36 3.21 -5.14
CA ASP A 120 -0.56 2.38 -4.37
C ASP A 120 0.11 1.05 -4.00
N ILE A 121 0.12 0.77 -2.69
CA ILE A 121 0.68 -0.45 -2.11
C ILE A 121 -0.44 -1.10 -1.27
N PRO A 122 -1.35 -1.86 -1.89
CA PRO A 122 -2.58 -2.30 -1.26
C PRO A 122 -2.33 -3.34 -0.17
N PHE A 123 -3.11 -3.23 0.92
CA PHE A 123 -3.26 -4.28 1.92
C PHE A 123 -4.39 -5.24 1.54
N PRO A 124 -4.39 -6.49 2.06
CA PRO A 124 -5.52 -7.40 1.88
C PRO A 124 -6.85 -6.79 2.33
N GLY A 125 -7.85 -6.82 1.44
CA GLY A 125 -9.19 -6.31 1.74
C GLY A 125 -9.28 -4.78 1.83
N SER A 126 -8.24 -4.04 1.41
CA SER A 126 -8.35 -2.59 1.23
C SER A 126 -9.38 -2.26 0.13
N LYS A 127 -10.01 -1.08 0.26
CA LYS A 127 -10.88 -0.57 -0.82
C LYS A 127 -10.03 -0.31 -2.06
N ALA A 128 -10.67 -0.40 -3.23
CA ALA A 128 -10.03 -0.03 -4.49
C ALA A 128 -9.41 1.37 -4.38
N PHE A 129 -8.19 1.50 -4.89
CA PHE A 129 -7.48 2.76 -4.96
C PHE A 129 -8.17 3.65 -5.99
N ASP A 130 -8.69 4.78 -5.53
CA ASP A 130 -9.42 5.73 -6.37
C ASP A 130 -8.40 6.71 -6.99
N SER A 131 -7.75 6.25 -8.07
CA SER A 131 -6.73 7.03 -8.78
C SER A 131 -7.27 8.32 -9.37
N ASP A 132 -8.57 8.38 -9.70
CA ASP A 132 -9.21 9.52 -10.36
C ASP A 132 -9.20 10.77 -9.47
N LEU A 133 -9.14 10.59 -8.14
CA LEU A 133 -9.02 11.68 -7.17
C LEU A 133 -7.60 12.28 -7.09
N LEU A 134 -6.62 11.68 -7.78
CA LEU A 134 -5.21 12.04 -7.70
C LEU A 134 -4.61 12.48 -9.05
N THR A 135 -5.20 12.09 -10.17
CA THR A 135 -4.68 12.34 -11.53
C THR A 135 -4.57 13.83 -11.88
N SER A 136 -5.26 14.73 -11.17
CA SER A 136 -5.12 16.19 -11.34
C SER A 136 -3.82 16.75 -10.77
N ASP A 137 -3.20 16.08 -9.80
CA ASP A 137 -2.10 16.63 -9.00
C ASP A 137 -0.85 15.73 -8.97
N ILE A 138 -0.93 14.58 -9.63
CA ILE A 138 0.13 13.57 -9.65
C ILE A 138 0.37 13.13 -11.09
N ASP A 139 1.61 13.26 -11.55
CA ASP A 139 1.97 13.00 -12.94
C ASP A 139 1.95 11.50 -13.27
N ILE A 140 2.47 10.67 -12.36
CA ILE A 140 2.49 9.20 -12.49
C ILE A 140 1.86 8.53 -11.27
N ILE A 141 0.93 7.61 -11.51
CA ILE A 141 0.35 6.74 -10.48
C ILE A 141 0.71 5.29 -10.80
N LEU A 142 1.41 4.65 -9.87
CA LEU A 142 1.79 3.26 -9.92
C LEU A 142 0.89 2.46 -8.99
N THR A 143 0.43 1.28 -9.40
CA THR A 143 -0.31 0.36 -8.53
C THR A 143 0.38 -0.99 -8.49
N ILE A 144 0.75 -1.45 -7.29
CA ILE A 144 1.43 -2.74 -7.11
C ILE A 144 0.40 -3.84 -6.81
N ASP A 145 0.42 -4.91 -7.60
CA ASP A 145 -0.34 -6.13 -7.34
C ASP A 145 0.37 -7.01 -6.30
N THR A 146 0.22 -6.65 -5.03
CA THR A 146 0.78 -7.39 -3.89
C THR A 146 0.20 -8.81 -3.76
N THR A 147 -0.97 -9.08 -4.36
CA THR A 147 -1.62 -10.40 -4.34
C THR A 147 -0.93 -11.35 -5.30
N THR A 148 -0.73 -10.94 -6.55
CA THR A 148 0.00 -11.72 -7.55
C THR A 148 1.44 -11.94 -7.11
N MET A 149 2.11 -10.91 -6.58
CA MET A 149 3.44 -11.04 -5.97
C MET A 149 3.50 -12.15 -4.91
N ALA A 150 2.57 -12.13 -3.95
CA ALA A 150 2.52 -13.10 -2.87
C ALA A 150 2.30 -14.53 -3.38
N ASN A 151 1.38 -14.70 -4.34
CA ASN A 151 1.05 -16.00 -4.91
C ASN A 151 2.22 -16.58 -5.70
N THR A 152 2.97 -15.75 -6.43
CA THR A 152 4.16 -16.19 -7.17
C THR A 152 5.31 -16.56 -6.23
N LEU A 153 5.58 -15.76 -5.20
CA LEU A 153 6.72 -15.98 -4.30
C LEU A 153 6.47 -17.10 -3.27
N TYR A 154 5.21 -17.34 -2.89
CA TYR A 154 4.83 -18.27 -1.82
C TYR A 154 3.79 -19.31 -2.27
N ALA A 155 3.81 -19.69 -3.55
CA ALA A 155 2.97 -20.76 -4.08
C ALA A 155 3.08 -22.05 -3.25
N LYS A 156 1.95 -22.75 -3.05
CA LYS A 156 1.87 -23.92 -2.16
C LYS A 156 2.70 -25.11 -2.62
N ASP A 157 3.01 -25.21 -3.91
CA ASP A 157 3.64 -26.38 -4.53
C ASP A 157 5.14 -26.22 -4.77
N THR A 158 5.73 -25.07 -4.40
CA THR A 158 7.17 -24.82 -4.52
C THR A 158 7.83 -24.86 -3.14
N LYS A 159 9.09 -25.30 -3.10
CA LYS A 159 9.90 -25.19 -1.88
C LYS A 159 10.06 -23.70 -1.57
N PRO A 160 9.62 -23.21 -0.40
CA PRO A 160 9.64 -21.79 -0.12
C PRO A 160 11.08 -21.29 -0.04
N THR A 161 11.45 -20.40 -0.96
CA THR A 161 12.70 -19.67 -0.92
C THR A 161 12.65 -18.70 0.26
N LEU A 162 13.69 -18.72 1.10
CA LEU A 162 13.79 -17.83 2.25
C LEU A 162 14.37 -16.48 1.81
N LEU A 163 13.50 -15.64 1.26
CA LEU A 163 13.87 -14.30 0.81
C LEU A 163 13.98 -13.31 1.98
N GLY A 164 14.97 -12.43 1.91
CA GLY A 164 15.11 -11.22 2.70
C GLY A 164 14.17 -10.10 2.22
N PRO A 165 13.97 -9.05 3.03
CA PRO A 165 13.22 -7.86 2.63
C PRO A 165 13.78 -7.20 1.35
N ASP A 166 15.10 -7.07 1.24
CA ASP A 166 15.76 -6.46 0.07
C ASP A 166 15.57 -7.34 -1.18
N GLU A 167 15.68 -8.66 -1.03
CA GLU A 167 15.47 -9.61 -2.14
C GLU A 167 14.03 -9.60 -2.66
N ILE A 168 13.03 -9.42 -1.79
CA ILE A 168 11.64 -9.22 -2.21
C ILE A 168 11.50 -7.94 -3.03
N PHE A 169 12.12 -6.85 -2.57
CA PHE A 169 12.04 -5.58 -3.29
C PHE A 169 12.76 -5.67 -4.64
N GLN A 170 13.91 -6.35 -4.72
CA GLN A 170 14.58 -6.63 -5.98
C GLN A 170 13.72 -7.49 -6.91
N LYS A 171 13.03 -8.52 -6.41
CA LYS A 171 12.07 -9.29 -7.21
C LYS A 171 10.96 -8.42 -7.79
N LEU A 172 10.48 -7.42 -7.04
CA LEU A 172 9.50 -6.47 -7.54
C LEU A 172 10.05 -5.69 -8.74
N LEU A 173 11.27 -5.16 -8.64
CA LEU A 173 11.90 -4.42 -9.74
C LEU A 173 12.18 -5.32 -10.95
N GLU A 174 12.64 -6.55 -10.74
CA GLU A 174 12.91 -7.53 -11.81
C GLU A 174 11.63 -7.99 -12.55
N ASN A 175 10.46 -7.88 -11.93
CA ASN A 175 9.18 -8.32 -12.50
C ASN A 175 8.19 -7.14 -12.63
N TRP A 176 8.73 -5.93 -12.81
CA TRP A 176 7.98 -4.67 -12.80
C TRP A 176 6.74 -4.70 -13.70
N GLU A 177 6.91 -5.05 -14.98
CA GLU A 177 5.83 -5.10 -15.98
C GLU A 177 4.68 -6.06 -15.64
N HIS A 178 4.93 -7.05 -14.78
CA HIS A 178 3.94 -8.05 -14.41
C HIS A 178 3.19 -7.69 -13.12
N TRP A 179 3.81 -6.91 -12.24
CA TRP A 179 3.30 -6.63 -10.90
C TRP A 179 2.95 -5.17 -10.66
N VAL A 180 3.29 -4.28 -11.59
CA VAL A 180 3.02 -2.85 -11.48
C VAL A 180 2.27 -2.37 -12.70
N THR A 181 1.15 -1.70 -12.47
CA THR A 181 0.47 -0.93 -13.51
C THR A 181 0.82 0.55 -13.35
N MET A 182 1.07 1.21 -14.47
CA MET A 182 1.38 2.64 -14.52
C MET A 182 0.22 3.38 -15.19
N LEU A 183 -0.22 4.47 -14.57
CA LEU A 183 -1.22 5.40 -15.08
C LEU A 183 -0.60 6.80 -15.11
N HIS A 184 -0.73 7.46 -16.25
CA HIS A 184 -0.23 8.82 -16.46
C HIS A 184 -1.37 9.81 -16.31
N SER A 185 -1.08 10.99 -15.77
CA SER A 185 -2.04 12.10 -15.78
C SER A 185 -2.36 12.50 -17.22
N SER A 186 -3.65 12.76 -17.52
CA SER A 186 -4.09 13.20 -18.84
C SER A 186 -3.40 14.50 -19.30
N SER A 187 -2.98 15.35 -18.37
CA SER A 187 -2.24 16.60 -18.64
C SER A 187 -0.83 16.37 -19.21
N VAL A 188 -0.20 15.24 -18.89
CA VAL A 188 1.14 14.87 -19.37
C VAL A 188 1.07 14.38 -20.82
N VAL A 189 -0.02 13.68 -21.18
CA VAL A 189 -0.24 13.17 -22.54
C VAL A 189 -0.37 14.32 -23.55
N GLU A 190 -1.01 15.43 -23.18
CA GLU A 190 -1.18 16.60 -24.05
C GLU A 190 0.13 17.37 -24.28
N HIS A 191 0.99 17.49 -23.26
CA HIS A 191 2.30 18.16 -23.41
C HIS A 191 3.29 17.36 -24.27
N ASN A 192 3.26 16.02 -24.17
CA ASN A 192 4.12 15.15 -24.99
C ASN A 192 3.71 15.12 -26.47
N GLU A 193 2.44 15.40 -26.80
CA GLU A 193 1.99 15.55 -28.20
C GLU A 193 2.46 16.86 -28.83
N ASP A 194 2.62 17.94 -28.06
CA ASP A 194 3.11 19.22 -28.57
C ASP A 194 4.65 19.24 -28.73
N GLU A 195 5.41 18.53 -27.87
CA GLU A 195 6.86 18.34 -28.08
C GLU A 195 7.19 17.39 -29.25
N ARG A 196 6.31 16.41 -29.54
CA ARG A 196 6.47 15.54 -30.73
C ARG A 196 6.18 16.24 -32.07
N LYS A 197 5.53 17.41 -32.08
CA LYS A 197 5.18 18.13 -33.32
C LYS A 197 6.33 18.92 -33.95
N GLU A 198 7.49 19.05 -33.31
CA GLU A 198 8.66 19.73 -33.91
C GLU A 198 9.55 18.82 -34.78
N THR A 199 9.30 17.51 -34.85
CA THR A 199 10.04 16.63 -35.76
C THR A 199 9.12 15.74 -36.59
N GLY A 200 8.95 16.13 -37.85
CA GLY A 200 8.59 15.21 -38.94
C GLY A 200 7.20 15.39 -39.52
N LYS A 201 7.09 16.23 -40.56
CA LYS A 201 6.02 16.21 -41.55
C LYS A 201 5.85 14.81 -42.13
N ILE A 202 4.72 14.15 -41.93
CA ILE A 202 4.09 13.26 -42.93
C ILE A 202 2.57 13.39 -42.82
N GLU A 203 1.96 13.88 -43.91
CA GLU A 203 0.52 13.91 -44.14
C GLU A 203 -0.02 12.48 -44.31
N THR A 204 -1.17 12.14 -43.72
CA THR A 204 -2.28 11.48 -44.45
C THR A 204 -3.60 11.67 -43.69
N GLN A 205 -4.67 11.82 -44.47
CA GLN A 205 -5.99 12.36 -44.14
C GLN A 205 -6.98 11.36 -43.51
N THR A 206 -7.88 11.93 -42.70
CA THR A 206 -9.33 11.67 -42.53
C THR A 206 -9.84 10.25 -42.25
N VAL A 207 -10.50 10.08 -41.10
CA VAL A 207 -11.86 9.50 -41.02
C VAL A 207 -12.66 10.25 -39.96
N GLU A 208 -13.80 10.83 -40.37
CA GLU A 208 -14.85 11.42 -39.54
C GLU A 208 -15.76 10.35 -38.90
N SER A 209 -16.53 10.80 -37.90
CA SER A 209 -17.87 10.30 -37.48
C SER A 209 -17.84 9.20 -36.38
N ILE A 210 -18.63 9.16 -35.29
CA ILE A 210 -20.00 9.63 -35.00
C ILE A 210 -20.33 9.54 -33.47
N TYR A 211 -20.94 10.61 -32.92
CA TYR A 211 -22.08 10.76 -31.97
C TYR A 211 -22.05 10.52 -30.42
N PHE A 212 -22.14 11.66 -29.70
CA PHE A 212 -23.14 12.16 -28.70
C PHE A 212 -23.48 11.47 -27.35
N ASN A 213 -23.11 12.22 -26.28
CA ASN A 213 -23.87 12.71 -25.10
C ASN A 213 -24.66 11.79 -24.13
N LYS A 214 -24.35 11.94 -22.81
CA LYS A 214 -25.36 12.27 -21.77
C LYS A 214 -24.71 12.87 -20.49
N PRO A 215 -25.29 13.92 -19.86
CA PRO A 215 -24.71 14.57 -18.67
C PRO A 215 -25.17 13.89 -17.37
N PRO A 216 -24.41 13.93 -16.25
CA PRO A 216 -24.94 13.55 -14.95
C PRO A 216 -25.57 14.74 -14.21
N LYS A 217 -26.76 14.49 -13.64
CA LYS A 217 -27.52 15.38 -12.75
C LYS A 217 -27.03 15.27 -11.29
N PRO A 218 -27.34 16.26 -10.42
CA PRO A 218 -26.84 16.38 -9.04
C PRO A 218 -27.79 15.79 -7.99
N GLN A 219 -27.28 15.09 -6.97
CA GLN A 219 -27.98 14.71 -5.72
C GLN A 219 -26.94 14.33 -4.63
N ASP A 220 -27.11 14.48 -3.32
CA ASP A 220 -27.78 15.45 -2.45
C ASP A 220 -27.22 15.17 -1.03
N GLN A 221 -27.09 16.20 -0.19
CA GLN A 221 -26.31 16.20 1.05
C GLN A 221 -27.17 15.82 2.26
N ASN A 222 -26.78 14.80 3.01
CA ASN A 222 -27.17 14.69 4.41
C ASN A 222 -26.05 13.99 5.20
N LEU A 223 -24.97 14.72 5.48
CA LEU A 223 -23.88 14.22 6.32
C LEU A 223 -24.35 14.25 7.78
N GLN A 224 -24.77 13.09 8.30
CA GLN A 224 -24.98 12.93 9.75
C GLN A 224 -23.67 13.20 10.49
N LEU A 225 -23.79 13.72 11.72
CA LEU A 225 -22.66 13.99 12.60
C LEU A 225 -22.38 12.78 13.50
N CYS A 226 -21.11 12.63 13.88
CA CYS A 226 -20.61 11.56 14.74
C CYS A 226 -21.36 11.50 16.06
N ALA A 227 -21.92 10.34 16.39
CA ALA A 227 -22.61 10.12 17.65
C ALA A 227 -21.71 10.31 18.89
N CYS A 228 -20.39 10.11 18.75
CA CYS A 228 -19.42 10.22 19.84
C CYS A 228 -18.96 11.66 20.13
N CYS A 229 -18.67 12.48 19.10
CA CYS A 229 -18.19 13.85 19.31
C CYS A 229 -19.16 14.94 18.86
N GLN A 230 -20.17 14.62 18.05
CA GLN A 230 -21.15 15.54 17.47
C GLN A 230 -20.56 16.71 16.67
N ILE A 231 -19.28 16.61 16.29
CA ILE A 231 -18.53 17.69 15.61
C ILE A 231 -18.16 17.29 14.18
N GLN A 232 -17.71 16.05 13.99
CA GLN A 232 -17.24 15.57 12.69
C GLN A 232 -18.31 14.73 12.00
N PRO A 233 -18.37 14.71 10.65
CA PRO A 233 -19.28 13.85 9.93
C PRO A 233 -19.07 12.36 10.24
N SER A 234 -20.16 11.62 10.34
CA SER A 234 -20.16 10.19 10.58
C SER A 234 -20.07 9.40 9.28
N ALA A 235 -19.06 8.53 9.19
CA ALA A 235 -18.78 7.74 7.99
C ALA A 235 -18.45 6.27 8.31
N LEU A 236 -18.22 5.95 9.58
CA LEU A 236 -17.81 4.62 10.04
C LEU A 236 -18.93 3.98 10.86
N GLY A 237 -18.95 2.64 10.86
CA GLY A 237 -19.90 1.88 11.67
C GLY A 237 -21.35 2.00 11.21
N GLY A 238 -21.58 2.08 9.89
CA GLY A 238 -22.90 2.33 9.31
C GLY A 238 -23.29 3.81 9.28
N GLY A 239 -22.31 4.73 9.27
CA GLY A 239 -22.56 6.16 9.22
C GLY A 239 -22.88 6.78 10.58
N ILE A 240 -22.40 6.19 11.68
CA ILE A 240 -22.71 6.64 13.06
C ILE A 240 -21.51 7.33 13.73
N LEU A 241 -20.28 6.95 13.38
CA LEU A 241 -19.06 7.45 14.03
C LEU A 241 -18.07 8.08 13.04
N CYS A 242 -17.32 9.10 13.47
CA CYS A 242 -16.21 9.66 12.71
C CYS A 242 -14.90 8.91 12.97
N ASN A 243 -13.92 9.10 12.09
CA ASN A 243 -12.63 8.43 12.17
C ASN A 243 -11.86 8.79 13.45
N ASP A 244 -11.83 10.06 13.86
CA ASP A 244 -11.07 10.49 15.05
C ASP A 244 -11.56 9.82 16.34
N CYS A 245 -12.88 9.73 16.51
CA CYS A 245 -13.48 9.03 17.65
C CYS A 245 -13.17 7.53 17.62
N VAL A 246 -13.27 6.90 16.44
CA VAL A 246 -12.94 5.49 16.28
C VAL A 246 -11.46 5.24 16.59
N ARG A 247 -10.54 6.06 16.08
CA ARG A 247 -9.10 5.94 16.34
C ARG A 247 -8.74 6.18 17.80
N LYS A 248 -9.43 7.11 18.45
CA LYS A 248 -9.20 7.43 19.86
C LYS A 248 -9.67 6.33 20.79
N HIS A 249 -10.79 5.68 20.47
CA HIS A 249 -11.50 4.80 21.41
C HIS A 249 -11.46 3.32 21.05
N VAL A 250 -11.29 2.94 19.78
CA VAL A 250 -11.12 1.53 19.39
C VAL A 250 -9.69 1.08 19.66
N GLY A 251 -9.53 -0.05 20.35
CA GLY A 251 -8.26 -0.57 20.85
C GLY A 251 -7.81 0.02 22.18
N THR A 252 -8.48 1.07 22.67
CA THR A 252 -8.21 1.68 23.99
C THR A 252 -9.39 1.52 24.94
N THR A 253 -10.58 1.94 24.52
CA THR A 253 -11.83 1.95 25.32
C THR A 253 -12.79 0.83 24.89
N PHE A 254 -12.86 0.56 23.59
CA PHE A 254 -13.66 -0.51 22.98
C PHE A 254 -12.73 -1.46 22.25
N GLN A 255 -12.94 -2.78 22.35
CA GLN A 255 -12.04 -3.76 21.74
C GLN A 255 -12.07 -3.72 20.20
N ASN A 256 -13.19 -3.32 19.62
CA ASN A 256 -13.35 -3.19 18.17
C ASN A 256 -14.45 -2.17 17.79
N LEU A 257 -14.50 -1.81 16.50
CA LEU A 257 -15.48 -0.87 15.96
C LEU A 257 -16.92 -1.38 16.15
N THR A 258 -17.17 -2.70 16.06
CA THR A 258 -18.53 -3.26 16.23
C THR A 258 -19.05 -3.06 17.65
N GLU A 259 -18.20 -3.25 18.67
CA GLU A 259 -18.52 -2.98 20.07
C GLU A 259 -18.74 -1.48 20.32
N MET A 260 -17.89 -0.63 19.75
CA MET A 260 -18.08 0.82 19.83
C MET A 260 -19.37 1.26 19.14
N VAL A 261 -19.72 0.73 17.97
CA VAL A 261 -20.98 1.06 17.29
C VAL A 261 -22.19 0.62 18.10
N LYS A 262 -22.12 -0.52 18.79
CA LYS A 262 -23.18 -1.00 19.68
C LYS A 262 -23.39 -0.10 20.91
N SER A 263 -22.39 0.65 21.35
CA SER A 263 -22.53 1.56 22.50
C SER A 263 -23.17 2.91 22.15
N TYR A 264 -23.25 3.25 20.85
CA TYR A 264 -23.86 4.48 20.34
C TYR A 264 -25.11 4.24 19.46
N LYS A 265 -25.58 2.98 19.38
CA LYS A 265 -26.89 2.61 18.85
C LYS A 265 -27.90 2.52 19.97
#